data_AF-X0XS85-F1
#
_entry.id   AF-X0XS85-F1
#
_cell.length_a   1.000
_cell.length_b   1.000
_cell.length_c   1.000
_cell.angle_alpha   90.00
_cell.angle_beta   90.00
_cell.angle_gamma   90.00
#
_symmetry.space_group_name_H-M   'P 1'
#
loop_
_entity.id
_entity.type
_entity.pdbx_description
1 polymer ?
#
loop_
_entity_poly.entity_id
_entity_poly.type
_entity_poly.pdbx_seq_one_letter_code
_entity_poly.pdbx_strand_id
1 'polypeptide(L)'
;RTKGRLITVFGCGGDRDRGKRPDMGRVAGNYSDLAIITSDNPRGEDPAEIADSVELGMKESGLKRIESGRSYQERGYEIILDRRKAIHAAINMAKKEDIVLIAGKGHEDYQIVGNRKRHFDDVEEAALATDTARRSA
;
A
#
# COMPACT_ATOMS: atom_id res chain seq x y z
N ARG A 1 12.45 -15.94 -0.18
CA ARG A 1 12.01 -15.42 1.12
C ARG A 1 13.06 -14.44 1.64
N THR A 2 12.64 -13.35 2.26
CA THR A 2 13.47 -12.30 2.85
C THR A 2 13.98 -12.74 4.23
N LYS A 3 14.96 -12.02 4.81
CA LYS A 3 15.43 -12.27 6.18
C LYS A 3 14.41 -11.82 7.23
N GLY A 4 13.86 -10.60 7.07
CA GLY A 4 12.69 -10.12 7.82
C GLY A 4 11.39 -10.27 7.02
N ARG A 5 10.39 -9.44 7.36
CA ARG A 5 9.07 -9.40 6.74
C ARG A 5 9.11 -8.71 5.37
N LEU A 6 8.25 -9.14 4.45
CA LEU A 6 7.90 -8.36 3.25
C LEU A 6 6.63 -7.53 3.50
N ILE A 7 6.76 -6.21 3.43
CA ILE A 7 5.71 -5.21 3.64
C ILE A 7 5.39 -4.56 2.28
N THR A 8 4.20 -4.79 1.74
CA THR A 8 3.84 -4.29 0.40
C THR A 8 2.81 -3.16 0.49
N VAL A 9 3.12 -1.99 -0.05
CA VAL A 9 2.19 -0.86 -0.22
C VAL A 9 1.80 -0.76 -1.69
N PHE A 10 0.51 -0.86 -1.98
CA PHE A 10 0.05 -0.79 -3.37
C PHE A 10 -1.41 -0.31 -3.49
N GLY A 11 -1.76 0.17 -4.67
CA GLY A 11 -3.11 0.55 -5.03
C GLY A 11 -3.43 0.12 -6.45
N CYS A 12 -4.64 0.44 -6.91
CA CYS A 12 -5.07 0.23 -8.29
C CYS A 12 -5.56 1.55 -8.89
N GLY A 13 -5.42 1.70 -10.20
CA GLY A 13 -6.00 2.83 -10.92
C GLY A 13 -7.51 2.70 -11.10
N GLY A 14 -8.24 3.80 -10.94
CA GLY A 14 -9.62 3.94 -11.40
C GLY A 14 -9.70 4.19 -12.91
N ASP A 15 -10.89 4.09 -13.48
CA ASP A 15 -11.22 4.14 -14.90
C ASP A 15 -10.31 3.24 -15.76
N ARG A 16 -9.95 2.08 -15.21
CA ARG A 16 -9.10 1.06 -15.83
C ARG A 16 -9.69 -0.32 -15.59
N ASP A 17 -8.96 -1.35 -15.99
CA ASP A 17 -9.34 -2.75 -15.84
C ASP A 17 -9.62 -3.11 -14.36
N ARG A 18 -10.91 -3.22 -14.02
CA ARG A 18 -11.39 -3.62 -12.69
C ARG A 18 -11.13 -5.09 -12.39
N GLY A 19 -11.05 -5.93 -13.43
CA GLY A 19 -10.91 -7.38 -13.31
C GLY A 19 -9.59 -7.81 -12.66
N LYS A 20 -8.54 -6.98 -12.78
CA LYS A 20 -7.23 -7.25 -12.18
C LYS A 20 -7.14 -6.92 -10.69
N ARG A 21 -8.07 -6.13 -10.13
CA ARG A 21 -7.98 -5.64 -8.75
C ARG A 21 -7.99 -6.79 -7.72
N PRO A 22 -8.91 -7.76 -7.79
CA PRO A 22 -8.88 -8.90 -6.88
C PRO A 22 -7.63 -9.75 -7.08
N ASP A 23 -7.20 -9.99 -8.32
CA ASP A 23 -5.98 -10.77 -8.59
C ASP A 23 -4.73 -10.15 -7.95
N MET A 24 -4.59 -8.82 -8.04
CA MET A 24 -3.51 -8.09 -7.37
C MET A 24 -3.59 -8.22 -5.84
N GLY A 25 -4.80 -8.12 -5.27
CA GLY A 25 -5.03 -8.36 -3.84
C GLY A 25 -4.59 -9.76 -3.42
N ARG A 26 -4.99 -10.79 -4.17
CA ARG A 26 -4.66 -12.19 -3.88
C ARG A 26 -3.17 -12.46 -3.96
N VAL A 27 -2.48 -11.91 -4.97
CA VAL A 27 -1.01 -12.02 -5.08
C VAL A 27 -0.34 -11.34 -3.90
N ALA A 28 -0.69 -10.10 -3.59
CA ALA A 28 -0.08 -9.38 -2.47
C ALA A 28 -0.31 -10.10 -1.13
N GLY A 29 -1.50 -10.66 -0.91
CA GLY A 29 -1.81 -11.43 0.30
C GLY A 29 -1.06 -12.76 0.42
N ASN A 30 -0.83 -13.45 -0.71
CA ASN A 30 -0.09 -14.71 -0.73
C ASN A 30 1.41 -14.53 -0.46
N TYR A 31 2.00 -13.43 -0.95
CA TYR A 31 3.46 -13.27 -0.96
C TYR A 31 4.00 -12.27 0.06
N SER A 32 3.13 -11.45 0.67
CA SER A 32 3.56 -10.49 1.70
C SER A 32 3.30 -11.03 3.10
N ASP A 33 4.10 -10.56 4.05
CA ASP A 33 3.79 -10.70 5.47
C ASP A 33 2.81 -9.62 5.90
N LEU A 34 3.02 -8.39 5.42
CA LEU A 34 2.11 -7.27 5.61
C LEU A 34 1.77 -6.63 4.27
N ALA A 35 0.52 -6.23 4.09
CA ALA A 35 0.11 -5.46 2.93
C ALA A 35 -0.72 -4.24 3.32
N ILE A 36 -0.52 -3.12 2.62
CA ILE A 36 -1.31 -1.91 2.78
C ILE A 36 -1.94 -1.59 1.43
N ILE A 37 -3.27 -1.70 1.38
CA ILE A 37 -4.06 -1.24 0.24
C ILE A 37 -4.20 0.27 0.38
N THR A 38 -3.85 1.02 -0.66
CA THR A 38 -3.91 2.48 -0.69
C THR A 38 -4.45 3.00 -2.02
N SER A 39 -4.68 4.31 -2.10
CA SER A 39 -5.03 4.98 -3.35
C SER A 39 -3.81 5.12 -4.25
N ASP A 40 -3.98 4.90 -5.55
CA ASP A 40 -2.95 5.13 -6.56
C ASP A 40 -3.36 6.28 -7.47
N ASN A 41 -4.10 6.01 -8.54
CA ASN A 41 -4.65 7.02 -9.45
C ASN A 41 -6.16 6.77 -9.56
N PRO A 42 -6.98 7.20 -8.57
CA PRO A 42 -8.40 6.88 -8.53
C PRO A 42 -9.20 7.50 -9.69
N ARG A 43 -8.70 8.59 -10.32
CA ARG A 43 -9.41 9.27 -11.42
C ARG A 43 -10.86 9.57 -11.03
N GLY A 44 -11.85 9.18 -11.83
CA GLY A 44 -13.27 9.40 -11.56
C GLY A 44 -13.90 8.43 -10.56
N GLU A 45 -13.22 7.35 -10.17
CA GLU A 45 -13.76 6.35 -9.22
C GLU A 45 -13.49 6.74 -7.76
N ASP A 46 -14.35 6.28 -6.86
CA ASP A 46 -14.11 6.39 -5.41
C ASP A 46 -12.93 5.48 -5.01
N PRO A 47 -11.87 6.04 -4.37
CA PRO A 47 -10.76 5.24 -3.83
C PRO A 47 -11.19 4.09 -2.92
N ALA A 48 -12.28 4.26 -2.15
CA ALA A 48 -12.82 3.22 -1.28
C ALA A 48 -13.35 2.03 -2.07
N GLU A 49 -14.11 2.26 -3.14
CA GLU A 49 -14.63 1.20 -4.01
C GLU A 49 -13.51 0.42 -4.73
N ILE A 50 -12.44 1.13 -5.12
CA ILE A 50 -11.25 0.49 -5.68
C ILE A 50 -10.60 -0.41 -4.62
N ALA A 51 -10.41 0.09 -3.40
CA ALA A 51 -9.81 -0.66 -2.31
C ALA A 51 -10.66 -1.89 -1.93
N ASP A 52 -11.98 -1.77 -1.89
CA ASP A 52 -12.91 -2.88 -1.64
C ASP A 52 -12.76 -3.98 -2.70
N SER A 53 -12.60 -3.59 -3.97
CA SER A 53 -12.36 -4.55 -5.06
C SER A 53 -11.04 -5.31 -4.89
N VAL A 54 -9.98 -4.64 -4.43
CA VAL A 54 -8.69 -5.28 -4.11
C VAL A 54 -8.80 -6.16 -2.88
N GLU A 55 -9.57 -5.73 -1.87
CA GLU A 55 -9.76 -6.44 -0.61
C GLU A 55 -10.40 -7.82 -0.81
N LEU A 56 -11.24 -8.01 -1.83
CA LEU A 56 -11.80 -9.32 -2.19
C LEU A 56 -10.68 -10.37 -2.37
N GLY A 57 -9.64 -10.03 -3.15
CA GLY A 57 -8.50 -10.93 -3.34
C GLY A 57 -7.63 -11.10 -2.11
N MET A 58 -7.50 -10.06 -1.28
CA MET A 58 -6.82 -10.20 0.02
C MET A 58 -7.53 -11.22 0.92
N LYS A 59 -8.86 -11.15 1.01
CA LYS A 59 -9.67 -12.11 1.77
C LYS A 59 -9.50 -13.53 1.23
N GLU A 60 -9.47 -13.71 -0.09
CA GLU A 60 -9.23 -15.01 -0.74
C GLU A 60 -7.85 -15.61 -0.40
N SER A 61 -6.82 -14.77 -0.20
CA SER A 61 -5.48 -15.24 0.19
C SER A 61 -5.42 -15.81 1.63
N GLY A 62 -6.46 -15.58 2.44
CA GLY A 62 -6.49 -15.92 3.86
C GLY A 62 -5.72 -14.97 4.77
N LEU A 63 -5.10 -13.91 4.22
CA LEU A 63 -4.47 -12.85 5.00
C LEU A 63 -5.56 -12.08 5.77
N LYS A 64 -5.34 -11.80 7.06
CA LYS A 64 -6.37 -11.17 7.91
C LYS A 64 -6.27 -9.65 7.86
N ARG A 65 -7.42 -8.97 7.88
CA ARG A 65 -7.45 -7.51 8.05
C ARG A 65 -7.01 -7.15 9.46
N ILE A 66 -6.08 -6.21 9.58
CA ILE A 66 -5.61 -5.65 10.84
C ILE A 66 -6.45 -4.43 11.17
N GLU A 67 -7.03 -4.39 12.37
CA GLU A 67 -7.67 -3.19 12.90
C GLU A 67 -6.60 -2.18 13.33
N SER A 68 -6.80 -0.91 12.98
CA SER A 68 -5.87 0.17 13.33
C SER A 68 -5.58 0.18 14.84
N GLY A 69 -4.29 0.22 15.19
CA GLY A 69 -3.83 0.21 16.59
C GLY A 69 -3.43 -1.16 17.14
N ARG A 70 -3.61 -2.26 16.38
CA ARG A 70 -3.02 -3.57 16.74
C ARG A 70 -1.55 -3.66 16.35
N SER A 71 -0.82 -4.51 17.06
CA SER A 71 0.61 -4.73 16.80
C SER A 71 0.81 -5.47 15.47
N TYR A 72 1.65 -4.93 14.59
CA TYR A 72 2.04 -5.54 13.31
C TYR A 72 2.96 -6.79 13.48
N GLN A 73 2.86 -7.53 14.60
CA GLN A 73 3.68 -8.74 14.81
C GLN A 73 3.20 -9.92 13.96
N GLU A 74 1.91 -9.96 13.64
CA GLU A 74 1.32 -11.02 12.84
C GLU A 74 1.19 -10.60 11.37
N ARG A 75 1.08 -11.60 10.49
CA ARG A 75 0.78 -11.37 9.08
C ARG A 75 -0.64 -10.80 8.93
N GLY A 76 -0.82 -9.82 8.07
CA GLY A 76 -2.12 -9.20 7.85
C GLY A 76 -2.10 -8.07 6.83
N TYR A 77 -3.25 -7.45 6.59
CA TYR A 77 -3.34 -6.29 5.72
C TYR A 77 -4.15 -5.15 6.35
N GLU A 78 -3.86 -3.92 5.94
CA GLU A 78 -4.59 -2.72 6.34
C GLU A 78 -5.02 -1.93 5.09
N ILE A 79 -6.03 -1.08 5.23
CA ILE A 79 -6.45 -0.15 4.18
C ILE A 79 -6.19 1.28 4.66
N ILE A 80 -5.29 1.98 3.98
CA ILE A 80 -4.95 3.38 4.25
C ILE A 80 -5.05 4.14 2.93
N LEU A 81 -6.18 4.78 2.65
CA LEU A 81 -6.46 5.40 1.34
C LEU A 81 -5.56 6.60 1.02
N ASP A 82 -5.00 7.26 2.03
CA ASP A 82 -3.99 8.29 1.83
C ASP A 82 -2.63 7.64 1.56
N ARG A 83 -2.13 7.79 0.32
CA ARG A 83 -0.90 7.13 -0.13
C ARG A 83 0.34 7.55 0.65
N ARG A 84 0.44 8.83 1.02
CA ARG A 84 1.53 9.32 1.87
C ARG A 84 1.47 8.63 3.23
N LYS A 85 0.30 8.61 3.88
CA LYS A 85 0.15 7.93 5.17
C LYS A 85 0.44 6.43 5.08
N ALA A 86 0.06 5.76 3.99
CA ALA A 86 0.34 4.35 3.77
C ALA A 86 1.85 4.07 3.68
N ILE A 87 2.59 4.86 2.88
CA ILE A 87 4.04 4.76 2.74
C ILE A 87 4.74 5.02 4.08
N HIS A 88 4.35 6.10 4.76
CA HIS A 88 4.92 6.45 6.06
C HIS A 88 4.64 5.38 7.12
N ALA A 89 3.43 4.83 7.17
CA ALA A 89 3.09 3.74 8.07
C ALA A 89 3.97 2.50 7.83
N ALA A 90 4.12 2.08 6.56
CA ALA A 90 4.93 0.92 6.20
C ALA A 90 6.40 1.08 6.60
N ILE A 91 6.97 2.26 6.39
CA ILE A 91 8.37 2.56 6.74
C ILE A 91 8.54 2.63 8.26
N ASN A 92 7.64 3.30 8.97
CA ASN A 92 7.72 3.45 10.42
C ASN A 92 7.54 2.11 11.17
N MET A 93 6.79 1.16 10.61
CA MET A 93 6.62 -0.17 11.21
C MET A 93 7.73 -1.16 10.84
N ALA A 94 8.59 -0.84 9.87
CA ALA A 94 9.64 -1.73 9.39
C ALA A 94 10.78 -1.87 10.41
N LYS A 95 11.31 -3.09 10.53
CA LYS A 95 12.47 -3.43 11.36
C LYS A 95 13.71 -3.65 10.49
N LYS A 96 14.88 -3.78 11.13
CA LYS A 96 16.23 -3.83 10.52
C LYS A 96 16.42 -4.83 9.36
N GLU A 97 15.58 -5.86 9.23
CA GLU A 97 15.68 -6.87 8.17
C GLU A 97 14.44 -6.95 7.27
N ASP A 98 13.45 -6.09 7.51
CA ASP A 98 12.23 -6.04 6.72
C ASP A 98 12.50 -5.34 5.37
N ILE A 99 11.70 -5.70 4.38
CA ILE A 99 11.68 -5.04 3.08
C ILE A 99 10.33 -4.36 2.91
N VAL A 100 10.36 -3.07 2.59
CA VAL A 100 9.16 -2.31 2.17
C VAL A 100 9.17 -2.21 0.64
N LEU A 101 8.15 -2.78 0.00
CA LEU A 101 7.90 -2.69 -1.43
C LEU A 101 6.77 -1.70 -1.68
N ILE A 102 7.06 -0.58 -2.32
CA ILE A 102 6.06 0.39 -2.79
C ILE A 102 5.84 0.15 -4.28
N ALA A 103 4.64 -0.30 -4.65
CA ALA A 103 4.30 -0.70 -6.02
C ALA A 103 3.18 0.14 -6.62
N GLY A 104 3.12 0.16 -7.96
CA GLY A 104 2.08 0.82 -8.76
C GLY A 104 2.62 1.95 -9.64
N LYS A 105 3.19 2.99 -9.03
CA LYS A 105 3.58 4.23 -9.73
C LYS A 105 4.91 4.17 -10.46
N GLY A 106 5.92 3.54 -9.84
CA GLY A 106 7.28 3.52 -10.41
C GLY A 106 7.88 4.92 -10.46
N HIS A 107 8.05 5.47 -11.67
CA HIS A 107 8.65 6.79 -11.90
C HIS A 107 7.61 7.92 -12.04
N GLU A 108 6.31 7.63 -11.85
CA GLU A 108 5.27 8.66 -11.86
C GLU A 108 5.35 9.55 -10.61
N ASP A 109 5.51 10.86 -10.81
CA ASP A 109 5.62 11.91 -9.78
C ASP A 109 4.28 12.61 -9.48
N TYR A 110 3.16 11.91 -9.72
CA TYR A 110 1.84 12.50 -9.56
C TYR A 110 0.75 11.53 -9.15
N GLN A 111 -0.32 12.08 -8.58
CA GLN A 111 -1.56 11.38 -8.29
C GLN A 111 -2.74 12.05 -9.00
N ILE A 112 -3.56 11.26 -9.69
CA ILE A 112 -4.76 11.73 -10.41
C ILE A 112 -6.01 11.50 -9.56
N VAL A 113 -6.70 12.59 -9.19
CA VAL A 113 -7.99 12.57 -8.48
C VAL A 113 -9.00 13.40 -9.28
N GLY A 114 -10.08 12.76 -9.72
CA GLY A 114 -10.97 13.29 -10.75
C GLY A 114 -10.19 13.58 -12.03
N ASN A 115 -10.25 14.84 -12.46
CA ASN A 115 -9.52 15.38 -13.60
C ASN A 115 -8.24 16.15 -13.21
N ARG A 116 -7.82 16.11 -11.93
CA ARG A 116 -6.67 16.88 -11.43
C ARG A 116 -5.47 15.99 -11.21
N LYS A 117 -4.33 16.40 -11.78
CA LYS A 117 -3.00 15.87 -11.50
C LYS A 117 -2.39 16.66 -10.33
N ARG A 118 -2.07 15.99 -9.22
CA ARG A 118 -1.42 16.58 -8.05
C ARG A 118 0.00 16.01 -7.93
N HIS A 119 0.97 16.83 -7.54
CA HIS A 119 2.34 16.37 -7.27
C HIS A 119 2.33 15.29 -6.18
N PHE A 120 2.93 14.15 -6.47
CA PHE A 120 3.08 13.03 -5.53
C PHE A 120 4.12 12.04 -6.06
N ASP A 121 5.30 11.97 -5.45
CA ASP A 121 6.34 11.00 -5.81
C ASP A 121 6.56 9.99 -4.66
N ASP A 122 6.42 8.69 -4.96
CA ASP A 122 6.66 7.62 -4.00
C ASP A 122 8.09 7.64 -3.44
N VAL A 123 9.07 8.04 -4.24
CA VAL A 123 10.49 8.11 -3.86
C VAL A 123 10.72 9.25 -2.87
N GLU A 124 10.13 10.42 -3.12
CA GLU A 124 10.18 11.57 -2.21
C GLU A 124 9.56 11.21 -0.85
N GLU A 125 8.35 10.62 -0.86
CA GLU A 125 7.66 10.25 0.37
C GLU A 125 8.40 9.17 1.16
N ALA A 126 9.00 8.19 0.47
CA ALA A 126 9.80 7.15 1.11
C ALA A 126 11.08 7.71 1.75
N ALA A 127 11.76 8.64 1.06
CA ALA A 127 12.94 9.33 1.61
C ALA A 127 12.58 10.15 2.87
N LEU A 128 11.50 10.94 2.80
CA LEU A 128 11.02 11.75 3.92
C LEU A 128 10.65 10.89 5.15
N ALA A 129 9.95 9.78 4.92
CA ALA A 129 9.57 8.86 5.99
C ALA A 129 10.80 8.21 6.64
N THR A 130 11.79 7.80 5.83
CA THR A 130 13.03 7.17 6.32
C THR A 130 13.85 8.14 7.17
N ASP A 131 13.98 9.40 6.74
CA ASP A 131 14.70 10.43 7.49
C ASP A 131 14.00 10.74 8.82
N THR A 132 12.67 10.79 8.83
CA THR A 132 11.88 11.02 10.04
C THR A 132 12.04 9.87 11.03
N ALA A 133 11.97 8.62 10.55
CA ALA A 133 12.16 7.42 11.37
C ALA A 133 13.54 7.38 12.01
N ARG A 134 14.59 7.74 11.26
CA ARG A 134 15.98 7.80 11.76
C ARG A 134 16.19 8.85 12.85
N ARG A 135 15.49 9.98 12.79
CA ARG A 135 15.58 11.04 13.82
C ARG A 135 14.83 10.69 15.10
N SER A 136 13.90 9.75 15.03
CA SER A 136 13.03 9.35 16.14
C SER A 136 13.53 8.09 16.87
N ALA A 137 14.59 7.46 16.36
CA ALA A 137 15.24 6.27 16.91
C ALA A 137 16.49 6.64 17.71
#